data_AF-R7JC66-F1
#
_entry.id   AF-R7JC66-F1
#
_cell.length_a   1.000
_cell.length_b   1.000
_cell.length_c   1.000
_cell.angle_alpha   90.00
_cell.angle_beta   90.00
_cell.angle_gamma   90.00
#
_symmetry.space_group_name_H-M   'P 1'
#
loop_
_entity.id
_entity.type
_entity.pdbx_description
1 polymer ?
#
loop_
_entity_poly.entity_id
_entity_poly.type
_entity_poly.pdbx_seq_one_letter_code
_entity_poly.pdbx_strand_id
1 'polypeptide(L)'
;MKVKKFCTKYGIKFQLSTPRILIERDFDRVYEYVKQILLTNPAPDSLIINNIGYFWTAINDPDINHIPIEIGQGINLLNSLSIKCLNNLAQINTVDFTSFSDIESTIKTIKKVKNDIPNKKYTIAGNIRVPSLGLCPLNNDSAIISRLSCKAPCHRGGYALHDPSLDKIYPFTCDGFCRMHMFEDKILEEFDKVEELYRSGVNEFVFDFSALNAKFIPLLLNKFFQN
;
A
#
# COMPACT_ATOMS: atom_id res chain seq x y z
N MET A 1 18.58 -4.28 4.04
CA MET A 1 19.41 -5.25 3.27
C MET A 1 18.92 -6.70 3.32
N LYS A 2 18.44 -7.25 4.46
CA LYS A 2 18.03 -8.66 4.54
C LYS A 2 16.92 -9.05 3.54
N VAL A 3 15.85 -8.27 3.46
CA VAL A 3 14.71 -8.53 2.54
C VAL A 3 15.15 -8.47 1.08
N LYS A 4 15.88 -7.43 0.67
CA LYS A 4 16.44 -7.30 -0.68
C LYS A 4 17.25 -8.54 -1.11
N LYS A 5 18.19 -8.97 -0.27
CA LYS A 5 18.99 -10.17 -0.53
C LYS A 5 18.15 -11.44 -0.59
N PHE A 6 17.11 -11.54 0.24
CA PHE A 6 16.17 -12.66 0.21
C PHE A 6 15.41 -12.69 -1.13
N CYS A 7 14.85 -11.57 -1.56
CA CYS A 7 14.16 -11.45 -2.84
C CYS A 7 15.06 -11.84 -4.01
N THR A 8 16.28 -11.28 -4.09
CA THR A 8 17.26 -11.64 -5.12
C THR A 8 17.61 -13.14 -5.09
N LYS A 9 17.83 -13.71 -3.89
CA LYS A 9 18.17 -15.13 -3.74
C LYS A 9 17.09 -16.06 -4.30
N TYR A 10 15.81 -15.70 -4.16
CA TYR A 10 14.68 -16.53 -4.57
C TYR A 10 13.99 -16.07 -5.85
N GLY A 11 14.57 -15.10 -6.58
CA GLY A 11 13.98 -14.58 -7.82
C GLY A 11 12.63 -13.88 -7.61
N ILE A 12 12.38 -13.34 -6.42
CA ILE A 12 11.15 -12.61 -6.09
C ILE A 12 11.37 -11.14 -6.44
N LYS A 13 10.43 -10.55 -7.19
CA LYS A 13 10.44 -9.10 -7.45
C LYS A 13 10.27 -8.33 -6.14
N PHE A 14 11.21 -7.43 -5.84
CA PHE A 14 11.15 -6.56 -4.69
C PHE A 14 10.54 -5.21 -5.08
N GLN A 15 9.27 -5.00 -4.72
CA GLN A 15 8.55 -3.77 -4.98
C GLN A 15 8.57 -2.89 -3.73
N LEU A 16 9.10 -1.67 -3.81
CA LEU A 16 9.21 -0.77 -2.67
C LEU A 16 7.98 0.14 -2.60
N SER A 17 7.27 0.18 -1.48
CA SER A 17 6.09 1.03 -1.30
C SER A 17 6.41 2.33 -0.57
N THR A 18 5.93 3.46 -1.09
CA THR A 18 5.95 4.75 -0.38
C THR A 18 4.86 4.80 0.69
N PRO A 19 5.00 5.65 1.72
CA PRO A 19 3.91 5.92 2.66
C PRO A 19 2.67 6.49 1.95
N ARG A 20 1.49 6.14 2.46
CA ARG A 20 0.21 6.74 2.02
C ARG A 20 -0.02 8.10 2.66
N ILE A 21 0.24 8.18 3.97
CA ILE A 21 0.05 9.40 4.77
C ILE A 21 1.41 10.09 4.87
N LEU A 22 1.60 11.11 4.05
CA LEU A 22 2.80 11.93 4.03
C LEU A 22 2.40 13.39 4.15
N ILE A 23 2.92 14.07 5.17
CA ILE A 23 2.68 15.50 5.38
C ILE A 23 3.89 16.30 4.89
N GLU A 24 3.65 17.58 4.58
CA GLU A 24 4.66 18.52 4.10
C GLU A 24 5.98 18.47 4.89
N ARG A 25 5.90 18.59 6.22
CA ARG A 25 7.08 18.59 7.10
C ARG A 25 7.94 17.33 7.00
N ASP A 26 7.33 16.18 6.70
CA ASP A 26 8.04 14.91 6.62
C ASP A 26 8.49 14.59 5.19
N PHE A 27 8.02 15.33 4.17
CA PHE A 27 8.13 14.96 2.77
C PHE A 27 9.58 14.74 2.33
N ASP A 28 10.43 15.78 2.40
CA ASP A 28 11.81 15.72 1.91
C ASP A 28 12.61 14.60 2.59
N ARG A 29 12.48 14.48 3.92
CA ARG A 29 13.17 13.45 4.69
C ARG A 29 12.75 12.04 4.28
N VAL A 30 11.44 11.81 4.09
CA VAL A 30 10.93 10.50 3.67
C VAL A 30 11.35 10.20 2.23
N TYR A 31 11.27 11.20 1.36
CA TYR A 31 11.64 11.09 -0.04
C TYR A 31 13.11 10.68 -0.19
N GLU A 32 14.03 11.41 0.46
CA GLU A 32 15.46 11.10 0.43
C GLU A 32 15.77 9.71 0.99
N TYR A 33 15.11 9.32 2.08
CA TYR A 33 15.28 7.98 2.65
C TYR A 33 14.86 6.88 1.67
N VAL A 34 13.70 7.03 1.01
CA VAL A 34 13.21 6.07 0.02
C VAL A 34 14.09 6.08 -1.23
N LYS A 35 14.53 7.25 -1.70
CA LYS A 35 15.48 7.41 -2.82
C LYS A 35 16.79 6.65 -2.54
N GLN A 36 17.36 6.78 -1.35
CA GLN A 36 18.54 6.00 -0.96
C GLN A 36 18.28 4.49 -1.02
N ILE A 37 17.10 4.02 -0.60
CA ILE A 37 16.74 2.61 -0.71
C ILE A 37 16.64 2.20 -2.19
N LEU A 38 16.04 3.02 -3.05
CA LEU A 38 15.92 2.73 -4.48
C LEU A 38 17.29 2.57 -5.15
N LEU A 39 18.25 3.43 -4.79
CA LEU A 39 19.59 3.45 -5.38
C LEU A 39 20.57 2.44 -4.76
N THR A 40 20.21 1.81 -3.64
CA THR A 40 21.11 0.84 -2.96
C THR A 40 20.94 -0.57 -3.51
N ASN A 41 22.04 -1.21 -3.93
CA ASN A 41 22.03 -2.59 -4.45
C ASN A 41 21.82 -3.67 -3.34
N PRO A 42 21.00 -4.73 -3.53
CA PRO A 42 20.05 -4.94 -4.63
C PRO A 42 18.97 -3.85 -4.71
N ALA A 43 18.83 -3.24 -5.88
CA ALA A 43 17.81 -2.23 -6.13
C ALA A 43 16.40 -2.87 -6.15
N PRO A 44 15.35 -2.16 -5.72
CA PRO A 44 13.97 -2.58 -5.97
C PRO A 44 13.66 -2.66 -7.46
N ASP A 45 12.81 -3.61 -7.85
CA ASP A 45 12.34 -3.77 -9.24
C ASP A 45 11.34 -2.68 -9.64
N SER A 46 10.65 -2.09 -8.67
CA SER A 46 9.69 -1.02 -8.89
C SER A 46 9.40 -0.21 -7.62
N LEU A 47 8.76 0.95 -7.82
CA LEU A 47 8.30 1.85 -6.77
C LEU A 47 6.76 1.95 -6.78
N ILE A 48 6.11 1.47 -5.73
CA ILE A 48 4.67 1.61 -5.48
C ILE A 48 4.42 2.96 -4.81
N ILE A 49 3.86 3.90 -5.55
CA ILE A 49 3.59 5.26 -5.11
C ILE A 49 2.15 5.36 -4.57
N ASN A 50 2.02 5.88 -3.36
CA ASN A 50 0.75 6.01 -2.64
C ASN A 50 0.37 7.46 -2.32
N ASN A 51 1.09 8.44 -2.85
CA ASN A 51 0.84 9.86 -2.62
C ASN A 51 1.12 10.65 -3.90
N ILE A 52 0.24 11.59 -4.26
CA ILE A 52 0.33 12.31 -5.53
C ILE A 52 1.52 13.29 -5.59
N GLY A 53 1.88 13.92 -4.47
CA GLY A 53 3.08 14.75 -4.40
C GLY A 53 4.34 13.91 -4.60
N TYR A 54 4.36 12.71 -4.01
CA TYR A 54 5.45 11.76 -4.22
C TYR A 54 5.57 11.33 -5.69
N PHE A 55 4.45 11.08 -6.37
CA PHE A 55 4.43 10.78 -7.80
C PHE A 55 5.07 11.92 -8.59
N TRP A 56 4.64 13.16 -8.36
CA TRP A 56 5.18 14.33 -9.05
C TRP A 56 6.69 14.49 -8.84
N THR A 57 7.18 14.35 -7.61
CA THR A 57 8.62 14.45 -7.35
C THR A 57 9.40 13.31 -8.02
N ALA A 58 8.91 12.08 -7.94
CA ALA A 58 9.60 10.92 -8.49
C ALA A 58 9.74 10.96 -10.02
N ILE A 59 8.72 11.42 -10.76
CA ILE A 59 8.80 11.51 -12.22
C ILE A 59 9.74 12.62 -12.71
N ASN A 60 9.96 13.64 -11.88
CA ASN A 60 10.83 14.78 -12.17
C ASN A 60 12.25 14.61 -11.60
N ASP A 61 12.53 13.50 -10.92
CA ASP A 61 13.86 13.21 -10.36
C ASP A 61 14.67 12.32 -11.32
N PRO A 62 15.73 12.85 -11.96
CA PRO A 62 16.49 12.11 -12.96
C PRO A 62 17.21 10.88 -12.39
N ASP A 63 17.44 10.81 -11.08
CA ASP A 63 18.12 9.68 -10.46
C ASP A 63 17.21 8.46 -10.31
N ILE A 64 15.88 8.63 -10.33
CA ILE A 64 14.94 7.52 -10.09
C ILE A 64 13.80 7.41 -11.11
N ASN A 65 13.62 8.38 -12.01
CA ASN A 65 12.53 8.38 -12.99
C ASN A 65 12.57 7.21 -14.00
N HIS A 66 13.69 6.49 -14.07
CA HIS A 66 13.85 5.28 -14.88
C HIS A 66 13.35 4.01 -14.16
N ILE A 67 13.08 4.08 -12.86
CA ILE A 67 12.58 2.95 -12.07
C ILE A 67 11.09 2.76 -12.39
N PRO A 68 10.63 1.52 -12.69
CA PRO A 68 9.23 1.24 -12.96
C PRO A 68 8.29 1.76 -11.87
N ILE A 69 7.27 2.52 -12.28
CA ILE A 69 6.29 3.13 -11.38
C ILE A 69 5.03 2.28 -11.30
N GLU A 70 4.57 2.06 -10.08
CA GLU A 70 3.31 1.43 -9.78
C GLU A 70 2.43 2.39 -8.96
N ILE A 71 1.15 2.47 -9.28
CA ILE A 71 0.20 3.25 -8.48
C ILE A 71 -0.46 2.34 -7.46
N GLY A 72 -0.19 2.60 -6.18
CA GLY A 72 -0.81 1.92 -5.06
C GLY A 72 -2.13 2.56 -4.63
N GLN A 73 -2.80 1.91 -3.68
CA GLN A 73 -4.14 2.28 -3.20
C GLN A 73 -4.19 3.61 -2.40
N GLY A 74 -3.06 4.29 -2.17
CA GLY A 74 -3.05 5.60 -1.52
C GLY A 74 -3.38 6.77 -2.45
N ILE A 75 -3.26 6.60 -3.77
CA ILE A 75 -3.70 7.59 -4.75
C ILE A 75 -5.14 7.28 -5.13
N ASN A 76 -6.03 8.26 -4.97
CA ASN A 76 -7.45 8.10 -5.25
C ASN A 76 -7.74 8.11 -6.76
N LEU A 77 -7.56 6.95 -7.41
CA LEU A 77 -7.97 6.72 -8.79
C LEU A 77 -9.43 6.27 -8.81
N LEU A 78 -10.27 7.02 -9.53
CA LEU A 78 -11.72 6.79 -9.54
C LEU A 78 -12.23 6.24 -10.88
N ASN A 79 -11.46 6.36 -11.96
CA ASN A 79 -11.88 5.94 -13.30
C ASN A 79 -10.69 5.87 -14.29
N SER A 80 -10.96 5.39 -15.50
CA SER A 80 -9.94 5.26 -16.55
C SER A 80 -9.31 6.59 -16.98
N LEU A 81 -10.02 7.73 -16.88
CA LEU A 81 -9.46 9.04 -17.25
C LEU A 81 -8.40 9.49 -16.23
N SER A 82 -8.63 9.25 -14.93
CA SER A 82 -7.62 9.54 -13.90
C SER A 82 -6.34 8.73 -14.11
N ILE A 83 -6.46 7.46 -14.51
CA ILE A 83 -5.32 6.60 -14.85
C ILE A 83 -4.58 7.15 -16.07
N LYS A 84 -5.30 7.47 -17.16
CA LYS A 84 -4.72 8.02 -18.38
C LYS A 84 -4.02 9.36 -18.14
N CYS A 85 -4.60 10.21 -17.29
CA CYS A 85 -4.00 11.48 -16.91
C CYS A 85 -2.60 11.29 -16.30
N LEU A 86 -2.46 10.39 -15.32
CA LEU A 86 -1.14 10.11 -14.73
C LEU A 86 -0.21 9.39 -15.71
N ASN A 87 -0.73 8.45 -16.50
CA ASN A 87 0.08 7.71 -17.48
C ASN A 87 0.63 8.62 -18.60
N ASN A 88 -0.06 9.72 -18.92
CA ASN A 88 0.42 10.72 -19.87
C ASN A 88 1.56 11.59 -19.31
N LEU A 89 1.69 11.68 -17.97
CA LEU A 89 2.79 12.41 -17.33
C LEU A 89 4.04 11.54 -17.25
N ALA A 90 3.89 10.26 -16.92
CA ALA A 90 4.95 9.27 -16.92
C ALA A 90 4.35 7.88 -17.13
N GLN A 91 5.07 7.01 -17.84
CA GLN A 91 4.63 5.64 -18.09
C GLN A 91 4.42 4.90 -16.77
N ILE A 92 3.20 4.44 -16.53
CA ILE A 92 2.84 3.61 -15.38
C ILE A 92 2.89 2.14 -15.81
N ASN A 93 3.54 1.30 -14.98
CA ASN A 93 3.67 -0.12 -15.24
C ASN A 93 2.53 -0.93 -14.61
N THR A 94 2.07 -0.50 -13.44
CA THR A 94 1.07 -1.23 -12.66
C THR A 94 0.10 -0.28 -11.97
N VAL A 95 -1.18 -0.64 -11.91
CA VAL A 95 -2.19 0.04 -11.09
C VAL A 95 -2.85 -0.98 -10.16
N ASP A 96 -2.95 -0.65 -8.87
CA ASP A 96 -3.74 -1.39 -7.89
C ASP A 96 -5.19 -0.88 -7.88
N PHE A 97 -6.12 -1.77 -8.23
CA PHE A 97 -7.54 -1.47 -8.35
C PHE A 97 -8.34 -1.76 -7.06
N THR A 98 -7.68 -2.22 -5.99
CA THR A 98 -8.37 -2.59 -4.73
C THR A 98 -9.15 -1.42 -4.12
N SER A 99 -8.72 -0.16 -4.32
CA SER A 99 -9.39 1.02 -3.76
C SER A 99 -10.68 1.42 -4.49
N PHE A 100 -11.01 0.76 -5.60
CA PHE A 100 -12.24 1.03 -6.33
C PHE A 100 -13.42 0.41 -5.56
N SER A 101 -14.46 1.21 -5.32
CA SER A 101 -15.55 0.86 -4.39
C SER A 101 -16.49 -0.23 -4.88
N ASP A 102 -16.49 -0.53 -6.19
CA ASP A 102 -17.42 -1.46 -6.82
C ASP A 102 -16.70 -2.35 -7.85
N ILE A 103 -16.96 -3.65 -7.80
CA ILE A 103 -16.30 -4.66 -8.65
C ILE A 103 -16.68 -4.51 -10.12
N GLU A 104 -17.94 -4.18 -10.43
CA GLU A 104 -18.37 -4.01 -11.82
C GLU A 104 -17.69 -2.80 -12.46
N SER A 105 -17.65 -1.68 -11.74
CA SER A 105 -16.95 -0.46 -12.14
C SER A 105 -15.45 -0.70 -12.30
N THR A 106 -14.87 -1.51 -11.40
CA THR A 106 -13.48 -1.94 -11.48
C THR A 106 -13.20 -2.70 -12.78
N ILE A 107 -13.99 -3.73 -13.07
CA ILE A 107 -13.88 -4.54 -14.29
C ILE A 107 -14.05 -3.67 -15.55
N LYS A 108 -15.03 -2.77 -15.55
CA LYS A 108 -15.25 -1.81 -16.65
C LYS A 108 -14.02 -0.92 -16.86
N THR A 109 -13.39 -0.47 -15.77
CA THR A 109 -12.19 0.38 -15.83
C THR A 109 -10.97 -0.39 -16.33
N ILE A 110 -10.71 -1.58 -15.81
CA ILE A 110 -9.60 -2.46 -16.25
C ILE A 110 -9.69 -2.70 -17.76
N LYS A 111 -10.88 -3.04 -18.27
CA LYS A 111 -11.10 -3.23 -19.72
C LYS A 111 -10.80 -1.98 -20.54
N LYS A 112 -11.08 -0.78 -20.03
CA LYS A 112 -10.83 0.50 -20.71
C LYS A 112 -9.35 0.89 -20.76
N VAL A 113 -8.54 0.43 -19.81
CA VAL A 113 -7.09 0.74 -19.72
C VAL A 113 -6.19 -0.43 -20.10
N LYS A 114 -6.76 -1.50 -20.67
CA LYS A 114 -6.08 -2.77 -20.95
C LYS A 114 -4.76 -2.60 -21.74
N ASN A 115 -4.73 -1.64 -22.66
CA ASN A 115 -3.61 -1.35 -23.55
C ASN A 115 -2.69 -0.25 -23.00
N ASP A 116 -3.15 0.51 -21.99
CA ASP A 116 -2.42 1.66 -21.44
C ASP A 116 -1.51 1.22 -20.28
N ILE A 117 -2.03 0.32 -19.44
CA ILE A 117 -1.35 -0.17 -18.24
C ILE A 117 -1.00 -1.64 -18.45
N PRO A 118 0.27 -2.07 -18.36
CA PRO A 118 0.65 -3.48 -18.49
C PRO A 118 0.03 -4.36 -17.40
N ASN A 119 0.26 -4.04 -16.13
CA ASN A 119 -0.13 -4.87 -15.00
C ASN A 119 -1.28 -4.28 -14.18
N LYS A 120 -2.17 -5.14 -13.70
CA LYS A 120 -3.32 -4.74 -12.89
C LYS A 120 -3.31 -5.59 -11.63
N LYS A 121 -3.20 -4.90 -10.49
CA LYS A 121 -3.19 -5.50 -9.16
C LYS A 121 -4.56 -5.48 -8.53
N TYR A 122 -4.88 -6.52 -7.77
CA TYR A 122 -6.05 -6.55 -6.90
C TYR A 122 -5.76 -7.35 -5.62
N THR A 123 -6.15 -6.81 -4.47
CA THR A 123 -6.01 -7.49 -3.18
C THR A 123 -7.16 -8.44 -2.97
N ILE A 124 -6.86 -9.71 -2.79
CA ILE A 124 -7.87 -10.77 -2.63
C ILE A 124 -7.93 -11.30 -1.20
N ALA A 125 -6.95 -10.97 -0.37
CA ALA A 125 -6.92 -11.42 1.01
C ALA A 125 -6.07 -10.53 1.92
N GLY A 126 -6.37 -10.55 3.22
CA GLY A 126 -5.55 -9.90 4.25
C GLY A 126 -6.27 -8.77 4.98
N ASN A 127 -5.53 -7.73 5.35
CA ASN A 127 -6.09 -6.63 6.14
C ASN A 127 -7.05 -5.76 5.32
N ILE A 128 -8.19 -5.41 5.91
CA ILE A 128 -9.10 -4.40 5.35
C ILE A 128 -8.78 -3.07 6.01
N ARG A 129 -8.27 -2.13 5.25
CA ARG A 129 -7.85 -0.82 5.78
C ARG A 129 -9.03 0.13 5.91
N VAL A 130 -9.06 0.86 7.01
CA VAL A 130 -10.03 1.93 7.27
C VAL A 130 -9.34 3.29 7.09
N PRO A 131 -10.02 4.29 6.48
CA PRO A 131 -9.50 5.64 6.42
C PRO A 131 -9.11 6.17 7.81
N SER A 132 -7.96 6.83 7.91
CA SER A 132 -7.48 7.39 9.17
C SER A 132 -6.75 8.71 8.95
N LEU A 133 -6.77 9.60 9.94
CA LEU A 133 -6.04 10.87 9.92
C LEU A 133 -4.52 10.70 10.11
N GLY A 134 -4.05 9.47 10.36
CA GLY A 134 -2.63 9.17 10.58
C GLY A 134 -2.04 9.77 11.86
N LEU A 135 -2.88 10.24 12.79
CA LEU A 135 -2.45 10.67 14.12
C LEU A 135 -2.29 9.44 15.03
N CYS A 136 -1.21 9.41 15.82
CA CYS A 136 -0.94 8.30 16.72
C CYS A 136 -1.71 8.49 18.04
N PRO A 137 -2.69 7.61 18.36
CA PRO A 137 -3.49 7.73 19.60
C PRO A 137 -2.68 7.38 20.85
N LEU A 138 -1.58 6.63 20.68
CA LEU A 138 -0.69 6.28 21.78
C LEU A 138 0.23 7.43 22.21
N ASN A 139 0.24 8.52 21.44
CA ASN A 139 0.89 9.78 21.80
C ASN A 139 -0.19 10.85 22.02
N ASN A 140 -1.03 10.63 23.02
CA ASN A 140 -2.22 11.42 23.34
C ASN A 140 -1.89 12.92 23.53
N ASP A 141 -0.67 13.24 23.97
CA ASP A 141 -0.20 14.62 24.16
C ASP A 141 0.59 15.16 22.96
N SER A 142 0.42 14.66 21.74
CA SER A 142 1.21 15.12 20.59
C SER A 142 1.09 16.63 20.26
N ALA A 143 0.14 17.34 20.88
CA ALA A 143 0.02 18.79 20.87
C ALA A 143 0.87 19.52 21.95
N ILE A 144 1.28 18.85 23.02
CA ILE A 144 1.99 19.41 24.19
C ILE A 144 3.41 18.80 24.32
N ILE A 145 3.53 17.51 24.04
CA ILE A 145 4.74 16.70 24.15
C ILE A 145 5.26 16.46 22.73
N SER A 146 6.47 16.98 22.46
CA SER A 146 7.15 16.77 21.18
C SER A 146 7.25 15.28 20.85
N ARG A 147 6.99 14.90 19.59
CA ARG A 147 7.21 13.52 19.09
C ARG A 147 8.61 12.99 19.39
N LEU A 148 9.60 13.87 19.57
CA LEU A 148 10.97 13.52 19.97
C LEU A 148 11.07 12.86 21.35
N SER A 149 10.06 13.03 22.20
CA SER A 149 9.99 12.43 23.54
C SER A 149 9.08 11.20 23.62
N CYS A 150 8.54 10.76 22.48
CA CYS A 150 7.76 9.53 22.40
C CYS A 150 8.61 8.31 22.78
N LYS A 151 8.14 7.50 23.75
CA LYS A 151 8.79 6.24 24.16
C LYS A 151 8.47 5.04 23.26
N ALA A 152 7.93 5.32 22.07
CA ALA A 152 7.55 4.36 21.03
C ALA A 152 6.72 3.16 21.55
N PRO A 153 5.60 3.39 22.29
CA PRO A 153 4.79 2.32 22.86
C PRO A 153 4.20 1.37 21.81
N CYS A 154 3.96 1.85 20.59
CA CYS A 154 3.49 1.05 19.45
C CYS A 154 4.34 -0.19 19.14
N HIS A 155 5.61 -0.24 19.55
CA HIS A 155 6.47 -1.41 19.35
C HIS A 155 6.29 -2.50 20.42
N ARG A 156 5.48 -2.26 21.45
CA ARG A 156 5.35 -3.16 22.60
C ARG A 156 4.20 -4.17 22.50
N GLY A 157 3.41 -4.14 21.43
CA GLY A 157 2.29 -5.06 21.24
C GLY A 157 1.31 -4.62 20.16
N GLY A 158 0.19 -5.34 20.06
CA GLY A 158 -0.95 -4.97 19.23
C GLY A 158 -1.89 -4.03 19.98
N TYR A 159 -2.43 -3.05 19.27
CA TYR A 159 -3.35 -2.06 19.81
C TYR A 159 -4.60 -1.95 18.93
N ALA A 160 -5.71 -1.56 19.55
CA ALA A 160 -6.94 -1.27 18.85
C ALA A 160 -7.62 -0.03 19.46
N LEU A 161 -8.37 0.70 18.65
CA LEU A 161 -9.25 1.77 19.08
C LEU A 161 -10.67 1.22 19.21
N HIS A 162 -11.32 1.49 20.33
CA HIS A 162 -12.76 1.27 20.48
C HIS A 162 -13.46 2.58 20.19
N ASP A 163 -14.32 2.60 19.17
CA ASP A 163 -15.26 3.69 18.94
C ASP A 163 -16.56 3.38 19.70
N PRO A 164 -16.83 4.05 20.84
CA PRO A 164 -18.00 3.78 21.65
C PRO A 164 -19.31 4.22 20.97
N SER A 165 -19.25 5.09 19.95
CA SER A 165 -20.45 5.58 19.25
C SER A 165 -20.94 4.57 18.22
N LEU A 166 -20.01 3.85 17.59
CA LEU A 166 -20.29 2.80 16.62
C LEU A 166 -20.27 1.39 17.22
N ASP A 167 -19.81 1.26 18.47
CA ASP A 167 -19.46 0.01 19.13
C ASP A 167 -18.56 -0.88 18.26
N LYS A 168 -17.50 -0.28 17.71
CA LYS A 168 -16.56 -0.93 16.79
C LYS A 168 -15.14 -0.92 17.32
N ILE A 169 -14.42 -2.00 17.02
CA ILE A 169 -13.00 -2.16 17.34
C ILE A 169 -12.19 -2.03 16.05
N TYR A 170 -11.21 -1.14 16.06
CA TYR A 170 -10.31 -0.89 14.94
C TYR A 170 -8.87 -1.20 15.35
N PRO A 171 -8.37 -2.40 15.04
CA PRO A 171 -6.94 -2.69 15.15
C PRO A 171 -6.12 -1.65 14.38
N PHE A 172 -4.99 -1.24 14.93
CA PHE A 172 -4.11 -0.31 14.24
C PHE A 172 -2.63 -0.65 14.42
N THR A 173 -1.84 -0.17 13.48
CA THR A 173 -0.38 -0.19 13.56
C THR A 173 0.18 1.21 13.26
N CYS A 174 1.38 1.48 13.74
CA CYS A 174 2.10 2.70 13.39
C CYS A 174 3.26 2.36 12.44
N ASP A 175 3.40 3.11 11.36
CA ASP A 175 4.54 2.96 10.46
C ASP A 175 5.81 3.61 11.03
N GLY A 176 6.93 3.44 10.30
CA GLY A 176 8.23 4.00 10.67
C GLY A 176 8.30 5.54 10.66
N PHE A 177 7.22 6.22 10.27
CA PHE A 177 7.09 7.68 10.28
C PHE A 177 6.06 8.16 11.31
N CYS A 178 5.73 7.31 12.29
CA CYS A 178 4.77 7.58 13.36
C CYS A 178 3.37 7.93 12.84
N ARG A 179 2.96 7.35 11.71
CA ARG A 179 1.59 7.45 11.19
C ARG A 179 0.81 6.21 11.54
N MET A 180 -0.36 6.43 12.14
CA MET A 180 -1.31 5.36 12.41
C MET A 180 -1.96 4.88 11.11
N HIS A 181 -2.17 3.58 11.02
CA HIS A 181 -2.95 2.90 10.00
C HIS A 181 -3.97 2.01 10.70
N MET A 182 -5.26 2.25 10.46
CA MET A 182 -6.36 1.51 11.07
C MET A 182 -6.91 0.44 10.11
N PHE A 183 -7.47 -0.61 10.68
CA PHE A 183 -8.02 -1.75 9.96
C PHE A 183 -9.35 -2.18 10.58
N GLU A 184 -10.18 -2.86 9.80
CA GLU A 184 -11.36 -3.57 10.32
C GLU A 184 -10.91 -4.75 11.20
N ASP A 185 -11.79 -5.21 12.08
CA ASP A 185 -11.61 -6.42 12.88
C ASP A 185 -11.86 -7.72 12.09
N LYS A 186 -11.93 -7.62 10.76
CA LYS A 186 -12.18 -8.72 9.81
C LYS A 186 -11.02 -8.86 8.83
N ILE A 187 -10.85 -10.09 8.34
CA ILE A 187 -9.87 -10.43 7.31
C ILE A 187 -10.61 -10.51 5.98
N LEU A 188 -10.06 -9.86 4.95
CA LEU A 188 -10.52 -9.98 3.57
C LEU A 188 -10.27 -11.40 3.07
N GLU A 189 -11.29 -12.00 2.46
CA GLU A 189 -11.23 -13.32 1.81
C GLU A 189 -12.12 -13.27 0.55
N GLU A 190 -11.53 -12.89 -0.58
CA GLU A 190 -12.22 -12.69 -1.89
C GLU A 190 -11.72 -13.69 -2.92
N PHE A 191 -11.55 -14.95 -2.49
CA PHE A 191 -10.98 -16.02 -3.33
C PHE A 191 -11.92 -16.43 -4.46
N ASP A 192 -13.23 -16.34 -4.24
CA ASP A 192 -14.28 -16.61 -5.22
C ASP A 192 -14.26 -15.63 -6.41
N LYS A 193 -13.73 -14.42 -6.21
CA LYS A 193 -13.62 -13.38 -7.27
C LYS A 193 -12.39 -13.52 -8.16
N VAL A 194 -11.44 -14.39 -7.82
CA VAL A 194 -10.15 -14.50 -8.53
C VAL A 194 -10.33 -14.79 -10.02
N GLU A 195 -11.20 -15.74 -10.37
CA GLU A 195 -11.43 -16.12 -11.76
C GLU A 195 -12.08 -14.99 -12.58
N GLU A 196 -13.05 -14.28 -11.99
CA GLU A 196 -13.68 -13.12 -12.63
C GLU A 196 -12.68 -11.98 -12.87
N LEU A 197 -11.89 -11.66 -11.84
CA LEU A 197 -10.85 -10.65 -11.89
C LEU A 197 -9.77 -11.00 -12.93
N TYR A 198 -9.32 -12.25 -12.96
CA TYR A 198 -8.36 -12.74 -13.95
C TYR A 198 -8.90 -12.56 -15.38
N ARG A 199 -10.13 -13.00 -15.65
CA ARG A 199 -10.79 -12.82 -16.96
C ARG A 199 -10.97 -11.35 -17.35
N SER A 200 -11.09 -10.45 -16.37
CA SER A 200 -11.16 -9.01 -16.62
C SER A 200 -9.82 -8.39 -17.05
N GLY A 201 -8.70 -9.06 -16.76
CA GLY A 201 -7.35 -8.63 -17.07
C GLY A 201 -6.45 -8.40 -15.85
N VAL A 202 -6.90 -8.70 -14.63
CA VAL A 202 -6.02 -8.71 -13.44
C VAL A 202 -4.98 -9.81 -13.59
N ASN A 203 -3.71 -9.45 -13.41
CA ASN A 203 -2.59 -10.38 -13.57
C ASN A 203 -1.67 -10.43 -12.34
N GLU A 204 -1.95 -9.64 -11.31
CA GLU A 204 -1.23 -9.66 -10.04
C GLU A 204 -2.24 -9.66 -8.88
N PHE A 205 -2.23 -10.71 -8.06
CA PHE A 205 -3.09 -10.85 -6.89
C PHE A 205 -2.30 -10.60 -5.61
N VAL A 206 -2.87 -9.81 -4.70
CA VAL A 206 -2.17 -9.34 -3.49
C VAL A 206 -2.80 -9.94 -2.24
N PHE A 207 -1.92 -10.39 -1.34
CA PHE A 207 -2.23 -10.71 0.04
C PHE A 207 -1.66 -9.61 0.95
N ASP A 208 -2.50 -8.81 1.60
CA ASP A 208 -2.04 -7.74 2.49
C ASP A 208 -1.81 -8.27 3.93
N PHE A 209 -0.56 -8.62 4.22
CA PHE A 209 -0.14 -9.05 5.56
C PHE A 209 0.36 -7.91 6.48
N SER A 210 0.29 -6.64 6.05
CA SER A 210 1.00 -5.52 6.69
C SER A 210 0.75 -5.36 8.19
N ALA A 211 -0.48 -5.60 8.64
CA ALA A 211 -0.88 -5.53 10.05
C ALA A 211 -1.40 -6.87 10.59
N LEU A 212 -1.30 -7.94 9.78
CA LEU A 212 -1.87 -9.23 10.13
C LEU A 212 -0.90 -9.96 11.06
N ASN A 213 -1.41 -10.47 12.19
CA ASN A 213 -0.58 -11.30 13.06
C ASN A 213 -0.11 -12.54 12.29
N ALA A 214 1.20 -12.85 12.38
CA ALA A 214 1.83 -13.93 11.63
C ALA A 214 1.14 -15.30 11.80
N LYS A 215 0.46 -15.55 12.93
CA LYS A 215 -0.31 -16.78 13.17
C LYS A 215 -1.45 -17.01 12.17
N PHE A 216 -1.98 -15.94 11.57
CA PHE A 216 -3.09 -16.02 10.61
C PHE A 216 -2.62 -16.24 9.17
N ILE A 217 -1.33 -16.01 8.87
CA ILE A 217 -0.80 -16.15 7.50
C ILE A 217 -0.97 -17.59 6.98
N PRO A 218 -0.58 -18.66 7.71
CA PRO A 218 -0.77 -20.02 7.23
C PRO A 218 -2.23 -20.38 7.02
N LEU A 219 -3.13 -19.88 7.87
CA LEU A 219 -4.58 -20.13 7.75
C LEU A 219 -5.11 -19.53 6.45
N LEU A 220 -4.75 -18.29 6.14
CA LEU A 220 -5.21 -17.60 4.94
C LEU A 220 -4.66 -18.24 3.65
N LEU A 221 -3.39 -18.63 3.66
CA LEU A 221 -2.78 -19.33 2.54
C LEU A 221 -3.38 -20.73 2.34
N ASN A 222 -3.62 -21.49 3.42
CA ASN A 222 -4.24 -22.81 3.31
C ASN A 222 -5.63 -22.73 2.71
N LYS A 223 -6.45 -21.75 3.13
CA LYS A 223 -7.77 -21.52 2.51
C LYS A 223 -7.65 -21.25 1.01
N PHE A 224 -6.69 -20.42 0.59
CA PHE A 224 -6.48 -20.13 -0.83
C PHE A 224 -6.07 -21.37 -1.64
N PHE A 225 -5.20 -22.23 -1.10
CA PHE A 225 -4.73 -23.43 -1.82
C PHE A 225 -5.70 -24.62 -1.75
N GLN A 226 -6.71 -24.58 -0.87
CA GLN A 226 -7.71 -25.64 -0.69
C GLN A 226 -9.04 -25.33 -1.39
N ASN A 227 -9.31 -24.07 -1.71
CA ASN A 227 -10.40 -23.64 -2.59
C ASN A 227 -10.05 -23.90 -4.06
#